data_AF-A0A7X3HWF6-F1
#
_entry.id   AF-A0A7X3HWF6-F1
#
_cell.length_a   1.000
_cell.length_b   1.000
_cell.length_c   1.000
_cell.angle_alpha   90.00
_cell.angle_beta   90.00
_cell.angle_gamma   90.00
#
_symmetry.space_group_name_H-M   'P 1'
#
loop_
_entity.id
_entity.type
_entity.pdbx_description
1 polymer ?
#
loop_
_entity_poly.entity_id
_entity_poly.type
_entity_poly.pdbx_seq_one_letter_code
_entity_poly.pdbx_strand_id
1 'polypeptide(L)'
;MIPLRLRQLLAVLILLSAVSLLLWLVIGPLLSRFQSDEEIIADLQQRLEVYQRLVAELPAQEARLAELKSSDPVARLVIAETRPALASAELQQQIGQLIEQIGAQVISTQILSLEDTGSPLPAVGIKVHLRGETEQLVRLLHELAHHEPLLLVENIVVLSNPRVDMQRIRQAADLKAVPSLDITFDLRGFIARGEVQ
;
A
#
# COMPACT_ATOMS: atom_id res chain seq x y z
N MET A 1 11.31 -96.84 -29.15
CA MET A 1 12.06 -95.96 -30.08
C MET A 1 11.25 -94.69 -30.25
N ILE A 2 11.66 -93.59 -29.59
CA ILE A 2 10.94 -92.32 -29.66
C ILE A 2 11.15 -91.76 -31.08
N PRO A 3 10.08 -91.52 -31.86
CA PRO A 3 10.23 -91.13 -33.26
C PRO A 3 11.01 -89.83 -33.36
N LEU A 4 11.97 -89.76 -34.29
CA LEU A 4 12.89 -88.61 -34.43
C LEU A 4 12.16 -87.26 -34.54
N ARG A 5 10.93 -87.26 -35.07
CA ARG A 5 10.06 -86.09 -35.17
C ARG A 5 9.63 -85.52 -33.81
N LEU A 6 9.41 -86.37 -32.80
CA LEU A 6 9.04 -85.94 -31.44
C LEU A 6 10.22 -85.25 -30.74
N ARG A 7 11.44 -85.76 -30.96
CA ARG A 7 12.67 -85.18 -30.41
C ARG A 7 13.00 -83.83 -31.08
N GLN A 8 12.72 -83.71 -32.38
CA GLN A 8 12.83 -82.43 -33.10
C GLN A 8 11.80 -81.42 -32.61
N LEU A 9 10.53 -81.83 -32.41
CA LEU A 9 9.50 -80.96 -31.85
C LEU A 9 9.84 -80.48 -30.44
N LEU A 10 10.34 -81.37 -29.58
CA LEU A 10 10.80 -81.00 -28.24
C LEU A 10 11.98 -80.03 -28.27
N ALA A 11 12.95 -80.26 -29.16
CA ALA A 11 14.09 -79.35 -29.31
C ALA A 11 13.65 -77.97 -29.81
N VAL A 12 12.72 -77.91 -30.77
CA VAL A 12 12.16 -76.66 -31.29
C VAL A 12 11.32 -75.94 -30.23
N LEU A 13 10.55 -76.68 -29.43
CA LEU A 13 9.74 -76.09 -28.36
C LEU A 13 10.62 -75.52 -27.24
N ILE A 14 11.68 -76.22 -26.85
CA ILE A 14 12.67 -75.72 -25.89
C ILE A 14 13.40 -74.49 -26.45
N LEU A 15 13.78 -74.51 -27.72
CA LEU A 15 14.41 -73.36 -28.39
C LEU A 15 13.48 -72.14 -28.39
N LEU A 16 12.21 -72.32 -28.79
CA LEU A 16 11.20 -71.27 -28.78
C LEU A 16 10.94 -70.73 -27.37
N SER A 17 10.85 -71.61 -26.37
CA SER A 17 10.70 -71.21 -24.98
C SER A 17 11.90 -70.40 -24.50
N ALA A 18 13.13 -70.81 -24.82
CA ALA A 18 14.34 -70.11 -24.44
C ALA A 18 14.42 -68.72 -25.11
N VAL A 19 14.09 -68.63 -26.39
CA VAL A 19 14.03 -67.35 -27.13
C VAL A 19 12.95 -66.44 -26.55
N SER A 20 11.77 -66.98 -26.24
CA SER A 20 10.68 -66.20 -25.65
C SER A 20 11.04 -65.67 -24.26
N LEU A 21 11.73 -66.48 -23.44
CA LEU A 21 12.19 -66.05 -22.11
C LEU A 21 13.25 -64.96 -22.21
N LEU A 22 14.17 -65.08 -23.17
CA LEU A 22 15.20 -64.07 -23.44
C LEU A 22 14.56 -62.74 -23.90
N LEU A 23 13.59 -62.80 -24.81
CA LEU A 23 12.84 -61.63 -25.25
C LEU A 23 12.11 -60.96 -24.08
N TRP A 24 11.48 -61.73 -23.21
CA TRP A 24 10.78 -61.20 -22.05
C TRP A 24 11.73 -60.52 -21.04
N LEU A 25 12.91 -61.11 -20.81
CA LEU A 25 13.94 -60.56 -19.92
C LEU A 25 14.55 -59.25 -20.45
N VAL A 26 14.57 -59.05 -21.77
CA VAL A 26 15.11 -57.83 -22.40
C VAL A 26 14.03 -56.75 -22.54
N ILE A 27 12.78 -57.11 -22.84
CA ILE A 27 11.67 -56.17 -23.04
C ILE A 27 11.14 -55.64 -21.69
N GLY A 28 11.11 -56.49 -20.65
CA GLY A 28 10.67 -56.13 -19.29
C GLY A 28 11.36 -54.90 -18.68
N PRO A 29 12.70 -54.84 -18.60
CA PRO A 29 13.40 -53.69 -18.01
C PRO A 29 13.35 -52.43 -18.87
N LEU A 30 13.03 -52.55 -20.17
CA LEU A 30 12.79 -51.38 -21.02
C LEU A 30 11.46 -50.71 -20.68
N LEU A 31 10.38 -51.47 -20.48
CA LEU A 31 9.07 -50.91 -20.11
C LEU A 31 9.04 -50.34 -18.69
N SER A 32 9.80 -50.90 -17.74
CA SER A 32 9.83 -50.40 -16.37
C SER A 32 10.52 -49.04 -16.22
N ARG A 33 11.27 -48.56 -17.24
CA ARG A 33 11.85 -47.21 -17.22
C ARG A 33 10.91 -46.12 -17.73
N PHE A 34 9.89 -46.47 -18.52
CA PHE A 34 8.93 -45.47 -19.04
C PHE A 34 7.88 -45.04 -18.00
N GLN A 35 7.71 -45.76 -16.89
CA GLN A 35 6.75 -45.37 -15.84
C GLN A 35 7.29 -44.29 -14.89
N SER A 36 8.59 -43.98 -14.92
CA SER A 36 9.18 -42.92 -14.06
C SER A 36 9.25 -41.55 -14.73
N ASP A 37 8.91 -41.44 -16.01
CA ASP A 37 9.00 -40.18 -16.76
C ASP A 37 7.65 -39.42 -16.81
N GLU A 38 6.52 -40.10 -16.63
CA GLU A 38 5.19 -39.43 -16.65
C GLU A 38 4.94 -38.60 -15.37
N GLU A 39 5.43 -39.02 -14.21
CA GLU A 39 5.24 -38.28 -12.96
C GLU A 39 6.01 -36.96 -12.93
N ILE A 40 7.19 -36.90 -13.57
CA ILE A 40 8.00 -35.68 -13.64
C ILE A 40 7.41 -34.67 -14.64
N ILE A 41 6.84 -35.16 -15.75
CA ILE A 41 6.20 -34.30 -16.76
C ILE A 41 4.88 -33.73 -16.22
N ALA A 42 4.10 -34.51 -15.46
CA ALA A 42 2.86 -34.05 -14.85
C ALA A 42 3.09 -32.96 -13.79
N ASP A 43 4.10 -33.09 -12.92
CA ASP A 43 4.42 -32.08 -11.89
C ASP A 43 4.92 -30.76 -12.52
N LEU A 44 5.70 -30.84 -13.61
CA LEU A 44 6.17 -29.67 -14.34
C LEU A 44 5.04 -28.94 -15.08
N GLN A 45 4.06 -29.67 -15.64
CA GLN A 45 2.89 -29.10 -16.29
C GLN A 45 1.95 -28.39 -15.29
N GLN A 46 1.72 -29.00 -14.12
CA GLN A 46 0.88 -28.40 -13.08
C GLN A 46 1.49 -27.09 -12.53
N ARG A 47 2.82 -27.05 -12.36
CA ARG A 47 3.53 -25.81 -11.97
C ARG A 47 3.41 -24.74 -13.05
N LEU A 48 3.57 -25.09 -14.33
CA LEU A 48 3.43 -24.17 -15.45
C LEU A 48 2.03 -23.56 -15.52
N GLU A 49 0.98 -24.36 -15.27
CA GLU A 49 -0.40 -23.89 -15.28
C GLU A 49 -0.67 -22.89 -14.13
N VAL A 50 -0.11 -23.14 -12.94
CA VAL A 50 -0.19 -22.20 -11.80
C VAL A 50 0.57 -20.90 -12.10
N TYR A 51 1.78 -20.98 -12.65
CA TYR A 51 2.55 -19.79 -13.04
C TYR A 51 1.89 -19.00 -14.19
N GLN A 52 1.27 -19.67 -15.16
CA GLN A 52 0.52 -19.02 -16.23
C GLN A 52 -0.74 -18.31 -15.71
N ARG A 53 -1.45 -18.90 -14.74
CA ARG A 53 -2.59 -18.24 -14.07
C ARG A 53 -2.14 -17.00 -13.27
N LEU A 54 -1.02 -17.09 -12.56
CA LEU A 54 -0.41 -15.95 -11.86
C LEU A 54 0.01 -14.83 -12.82
N VAL A 55 0.58 -15.17 -13.99
CA VAL A 55 0.95 -14.19 -15.02
C VAL A 55 -0.28 -13.61 -15.73
N ALA A 56 -1.38 -14.37 -15.85
CA ALA A 56 -2.64 -13.88 -16.40
C ALA A 56 -3.37 -12.90 -15.48
N GLU A 57 -3.07 -12.89 -14.17
CA GLU A 57 -3.60 -11.92 -13.21
C GLU A 57 -2.79 -10.61 -13.13
N LEU A 58 -1.53 -10.60 -13.57
CA LEU A 58 -0.70 -9.39 -13.68
C LEU A 58 -1.33 -8.28 -14.54
N PRO A 59 -1.84 -8.53 -15.77
CA PRO A 59 -2.44 -7.47 -16.57
C PRO A 59 -3.70 -6.89 -15.93
N ALA A 60 -4.44 -7.65 -15.13
CA ALA A 60 -5.60 -7.14 -14.40
C ALA A 60 -5.20 -6.23 -13.22
N GLN A 61 -4.06 -6.51 -12.57
CA GLN A 61 -3.50 -5.62 -11.55
C GLN A 61 -2.85 -4.38 -12.17
N GLU A 62 -2.14 -4.53 -13.29
CA GLU A 62 -1.58 -3.41 -14.05
C GLU A 62 -2.68 -2.51 -14.63
N ALA A 63 -3.79 -3.07 -15.10
CA ALA A 63 -4.94 -2.32 -15.58
C ALA A 63 -5.62 -1.54 -14.45
N ARG A 64 -5.77 -2.12 -13.25
CA ARG A 64 -6.25 -1.37 -12.06
C ARG A 64 -5.28 -0.27 -11.68
N LEU A 65 -3.96 -0.53 -11.71
CA LEU A 65 -2.96 0.50 -11.43
C LEU A 65 -2.99 1.61 -12.49
N ALA A 66 -3.23 1.27 -13.76
CA ALA A 66 -3.36 2.20 -14.87
C ALA A 66 -4.67 3.00 -14.79
N GLU A 67 -5.78 2.38 -14.36
CA GLU A 67 -7.07 3.03 -14.12
C GLU A 67 -6.97 4.01 -12.94
N LEU A 68 -6.29 3.62 -11.86
CA LEU A 68 -5.99 4.53 -10.75
C LEU A 68 -5.04 5.67 -11.20
N LYS A 69 -4.10 5.42 -12.10
CA LYS A 69 -3.22 6.47 -12.66
C LYS A 69 -3.93 7.37 -13.67
N SER A 70 -4.88 6.86 -14.45
CA SER A 70 -5.65 7.64 -15.43
C SER A 70 -6.77 8.46 -14.80
N SER A 71 -7.20 8.08 -13.59
CA SER A 71 -8.21 8.79 -12.81
C SER A 71 -7.61 9.88 -11.92
N ASP A 72 -6.63 10.63 -12.43
CA ASP A 72 -5.79 11.65 -11.78
C ASP A 72 -6.04 11.90 -10.26
N PRO A 73 -5.75 10.92 -9.38
CA PRO A 73 -5.95 11.08 -7.95
C PRO A 73 -4.90 12.03 -7.38
N VAL A 74 -3.75 12.11 -8.05
CA VAL A 74 -2.60 12.93 -7.67
C VAL A 74 -2.94 14.41 -7.79
N ALA A 75 -3.66 14.85 -8.83
CA ALA A 75 -4.12 16.24 -8.92
C ALA A 75 -5.05 16.66 -7.78
N ARG A 76 -5.87 15.73 -7.23
CA ARG A 76 -6.71 16.01 -6.04
C ARG A 76 -5.92 16.04 -4.73
N LEU A 77 -4.82 15.29 -4.65
CA LEU A 77 -3.97 15.19 -3.47
C LEU A 77 -2.98 16.35 -3.35
N VAL A 78 -2.90 17.21 -4.35
CA VAL A 78 -1.86 18.23 -4.49
C VAL A 78 -2.52 19.60 -4.68
N ILE A 79 -1.94 20.63 -4.10
CA ILE A 79 -2.43 22.00 -4.24
C ILE A 79 -2.29 22.43 -5.70
N ALA A 80 -3.36 22.98 -6.27
CA ALA A 80 -3.42 23.38 -7.67
C ALA A 80 -2.40 24.49 -8.02
N GLU A 81 -2.08 25.35 -7.06
CA GLU A 81 -1.13 26.44 -7.25
C GLU A 81 0.31 25.94 -7.22
N THR A 82 1.03 26.24 -8.30
CA THR A 82 2.41 25.81 -8.53
C THR A 82 3.44 26.73 -7.86
N ARG A 83 3.05 27.97 -7.52
CA ARG A 83 3.95 28.94 -6.87
C ARG A 83 3.93 28.76 -5.35
N PRO A 84 5.07 28.46 -4.70
CA PRO A 84 5.12 28.18 -3.25
C PRO A 84 4.54 29.30 -2.38
N ALA A 85 4.79 30.56 -2.73
CA ALA A 85 4.33 31.71 -1.95
C ALA A 85 2.79 31.86 -1.99
N LEU A 86 2.17 31.58 -3.13
CA LEU A 86 0.71 31.67 -3.28
C LEU A 86 0.01 30.45 -2.68
N ALA A 87 0.56 29.25 -2.89
CA ALA A 87 0.07 28.04 -2.25
C ALA A 87 0.10 28.17 -0.70
N SER A 88 1.16 28.75 -0.15
CA SER A 88 1.26 29.01 1.30
C SER A 88 0.20 30.00 1.80
N ALA A 89 -0.09 31.04 1.04
CA ALA A 89 -1.12 32.02 1.38
C ALA A 89 -2.54 31.43 1.30
N GLU A 90 -2.80 30.62 0.28
CA GLU A 90 -4.07 29.90 0.13
C GLU A 90 -4.29 28.92 1.28
N LEU A 91 -3.28 28.11 1.62
CA LEU A 91 -3.32 27.21 2.78
C LEU A 91 -3.59 27.97 4.08
N GLN A 92 -2.92 29.11 4.28
CA GLN A 92 -3.12 29.95 5.45
C GLN A 92 -4.57 30.44 5.56
N GLN A 93 -5.17 30.85 4.45
CA GLN A 93 -6.56 31.31 4.44
C GLN A 93 -7.54 30.17 4.71
N GLN A 94 -7.35 29.01 4.05
CA GLN A 94 -8.21 27.84 4.23
C GLN A 94 -8.18 27.32 5.67
N ILE A 95 -6.99 27.17 6.27
CA ILE A 95 -6.87 26.70 7.65
C ILE A 95 -7.48 27.70 8.64
N GLY A 96 -7.31 28.99 8.40
CA GLY A 96 -7.89 30.04 9.24
C GLY A 96 -9.42 29.93 9.28
N GLN A 97 -10.05 29.79 8.10
CA GLN A 97 -11.50 29.62 7.98
C GLN A 97 -11.98 28.33 8.64
N LEU A 98 -11.25 27.22 8.47
CA LEU A 98 -11.61 25.94 9.08
C LEU A 98 -11.54 25.99 10.62
N ILE A 99 -10.50 26.61 11.18
CA ILE A 99 -10.34 26.77 12.63
C ILE A 99 -11.46 27.65 13.20
N GLU A 100 -11.81 28.74 12.51
CA GLU A 100 -12.92 29.62 12.90
C GLU A 100 -14.27 28.89 12.87
N GLN A 101 -14.54 28.05 11.86
CA GLN A 101 -15.77 27.25 11.75
C GLN A 101 -15.94 26.25 12.92
N ILE A 102 -14.83 25.70 13.40
CA ILE A 102 -14.80 24.76 14.54
C ILE A 102 -14.94 25.52 15.89
N GLY A 103 -14.84 26.84 15.86
CA GLY A 103 -14.96 27.72 17.03
C GLY A 103 -13.68 27.81 17.87
N ALA A 104 -12.54 27.38 17.33
CA ALA A 104 -11.24 27.57 17.95
C ALA A 104 -10.68 28.95 17.57
N GLN A 105 -9.82 29.52 18.43
CA GLN A 105 -9.23 30.84 18.24
C GLN A 105 -7.83 30.71 17.65
N VAL A 106 -7.60 31.24 16.45
CA VAL A 106 -6.26 31.36 15.89
C VAL A 106 -5.47 32.44 16.65
N ILE A 107 -4.32 32.07 17.20
CA ILE A 107 -3.38 33.01 17.84
C ILE A 107 -2.40 33.56 16.82
N SER A 108 -1.77 32.67 16.05
CA SER A 108 -0.83 33.05 14.99
C SER A 108 -0.70 31.98 13.92
N THR A 109 -0.30 32.42 12.72
CA THR A 109 0.05 31.52 11.61
C THR A 109 1.31 32.06 10.95
N GLN A 110 2.28 31.19 10.71
CA GLN A 110 3.58 31.53 10.15
C GLN A 110 3.90 30.62 8.97
N ILE A 111 4.28 31.19 7.83
CA ILE A 111 4.72 30.42 6.67
C ILE A 111 6.11 29.84 6.94
N LEU A 112 6.27 28.54 6.68
CA LEU A 112 7.52 27.81 6.75
C LEU A 112 8.04 27.60 5.32
N SER A 113 9.25 28.08 5.06
CA SER A 113 9.96 27.75 3.82
C SER A 113 10.62 26.38 4.01
N LEU A 114 10.11 25.34 3.35
CA LEU A 114 10.75 24.03 3.34
C LEU A 114 11.75 23.99 2.18
N GLU A 115 13.04 23.88 2.51
CA GLU A 115 14.08 23.68 1.51
C GLU A 115 14.09 22.21 1.07
N ASP A 116 13.97 22.00 -0.24
CA ASP A 116 13.73 20.74 -0.97
C ASP A 116 14.90 19.73 -0.89
N THR A 117 15.38 19.41 0.31
CA THR A 117 16.57 18.56 0.51
C THR A 117 16.22 17.06 0.48
N GLY A 118 15.53 16.61 -0.57
CA GLY A 118 15.35 15.18 -0.86
C GLY A 118 13.94 14.69 -1.21
N SER A 119 12.91 15.56 -1.27
CA SER A 119 11.55 15.16 -1.66
C SER A 119 11.37 15.25 -3.18
N PRO A 120 10.70 14.27 -3.83
CA PRO A 120 10.35 14.37 -5.25
C PRO A 120 9.27 15.43 -5.53
N LEU A 121 8.54 15.90 -4.52
CA LEU A 121 7.50 16.93 -4.67
C LEU A 121 7.86 18.16 -3.83
N PRO A 122 7.77 19.38 -4.40
CA PRO A 122 7.95 20.58 -3.61
C PRO A 122 6.85 20.67 -2.56
N ALA A 123 7.23 21.07 -1.35
CA ALA A 123 6.33 21.19 -0.22
C ALA A 123 6.28 22.62 0.29
N VAL A 124 5.08 23.05 0.67
CA VAL A 124 4.85 24.29 1.41
C VAL A 124 4.40 23.93 2.82
N GLY A 125 4.69 24.77 3.79
CA GLY A 125 4.23 24.51 5.14
C GLY A 125 3.89 25.77 5.89
N ILE A 126 3.05 25.60 6.89
CA ILE A 126 2.61 26.66 7.78
C ILE A 126 2.65 26.14 9.22
N LYS A 127 3.19 26.94 10.13
CA LYS A 127 3.08 26.72 11.56
C LYS A 127 1.83 27.43 12.05
N VAL A 128 0.94 26.69 12.69
CA VAL A 128 -0.32 27.19 13.22
C VAL A 128 -0.28 27.12 14.74
N HIS A 129 -0.67 28.23 15.36
CA HIS A 129 -0.81 28.35 16.80
C HIS A 129 -2.25 28.76 17.11
N LEU A 130 -2.96 27.93 17.85
CA LEU A 130 -4.37 28.13 18.16
C LEU A 130 -4.67 27.82 19.63
N ARG A 131 -5.79 28.36 20.09
CA ARG A 131 -6.37 28.07 21.40
C ARG A 131 -7.77 27.51 21.24
N GLY A 132 -8.07 26.44 21.96
CA GLY A 132 -9.38 25.82 21.92
C GLY A 132 -9.58 24.79 23.01
N GLU A 133 -10.68 24.07 22.92
CA GLU A 133 -10.99 22.94 23.81
C GLU A 133 -10.58 21.61 23.17
N THR A 134 -10.54 20.53 23.96
CA THR A 134 -10.17 19.19 23.48
C THR A 134 -11.07 18.71 22.35
N GLU A 135 -12.38 18.93 22.45
CA GLU A 135 -13.36 18.56 21.42
C GLU A 135 -13.09 19.25 20.08
N GLN A 136 -12.67 20.52 20.13
CA GLN A 136 -12.36 21.32 18.94
C GLN A 136 -11.09 20.82 18.25
N LEU A 137 -10.07 20.44 19.03
CA LEU A 137 -8.86 19.83 18.50
C LEU A 137 -9.16 18.51 17.77
N VAL A 138 -9.96 17.63 18.39
CA VAL A 138 -10.32 16.35 17.78
C VAL A 138 -11.07 16.54 16.47
N ARG A 139 -12.03 17.48 16.43
CA ARG A 139 -12.75 17.83 15.20
C ARG A 139 -11.84 18.41 14.13
N LEU A 140 -10.92 19.31 14.50
CA LEU A 140 -9.95 19.89 13.58
C LEU A 140 -9.07 18.83 12.94
N LEU A 141 -8.49 17.93 13.74
CA LEU A 141 -7.65 16.84 13.22
C LEU A 141 -8.45 15.88 12.35
N HIS A 142 -9.72 15.62 12.69
CA HIS A 142 -10.60 14.79 11.89
C HIS A 142 -10.89 15.42 10.50
N GLU A 143 -11.22 16.71 10.46
CA GLU A 143 -11.46 17.43 9.21
C GLU A 143 -10.19 17.50 8.36
N LEU A 144 -9.02 17.79 8.96
CA LEU A 144 -7.73 17.80 8.24
C LEU A 144 -7.38 16.43 7.67
N ALA A 145 -7.70 15.34 8.38
CA ALA A 145 -7.39 13.99 7.92
C ALA A 145 -8.25 13.55 6.71
N HIS A 146 -9.43 14.14 6.53
CA HIS A 146 -10.33 13.83 5.41
C HIS A 146 -10.37 14.93 4.34
N HIS A 147 -9.57 15.98 4.49
CA HIS A 147 -9.48 17.04 3.49
C HIS A 147 -8.71 16.58 2.26
N GLU A 148 -9.21 16.97 1.09
CA GLU A 148 -8.47 17.01 -0.17
C GLU A 148 -8.16 18.49 -0.41
N PRO A 149 -6.89 18.93 -0.56
CA PRO A 149 -5.66 18.18 -0.85
C PRO A 149 -4.95 17.54 0.36
N LEU A 150 -3.93 16.71 0.11
CA LEU A 150 -3.16 16.01 1.16
C LEU A 150 -2.41 17.00 2.05
N LEU A 151 -2.83 17.08 3.32
CA LEU A 151 -2.22 17.92 4.34
C LEU A 151 -1.62 17.04 5.44
N LEU A 152 -0.32 17.17 5.67
CA LEU A 152 0.39 16.47 6.73
C LEU A 152 0.49 17.35 7.98
N VAL A 153 -0.02 16.87 9.10
CA VAL A 153 0.16 17.52 10.40
C VAL A 153 1.38 16.93 11.08
N GLU A 154 2.33 17.78 11.45
CA GLU A 154 3.58 17.45 12.09
C GLU A 154 3.80 18.30 13.35
N ASN A 155 4.71 17.84 14.21
CA ASN A 155 5.17 18.60 15.39
C ASN A 155 4.03 19.17 16.27
N ILE A 156 3.00 18.36 16.52
CA ILE A 156 1.88 18.77 17.37
C ILE A 156 2.35 18.89 18.82
N VAL A 157 2.20 20.08 19.39
CA VAL A 157 2.44 20.38 20.80
C VAL A 157 1.12 20.86 21.41
N VAL A 158 0.66 20.16 22.45
CA VAL A 158 -0.56 20.50 23.18
C VAL A 158 -0.21 20.82 24.62
N LEU A 159 -0.50 22.05 25.01
CA LEU A 159 -0.25 22.56 26.35
C LEU A 159 -1.60 22.86 27.01
N SER A 160 -1.79 22.40 28.24
CA SER A 160 -2.91 22.88 29.04
C SER A 160 -2.59 24.28 29.53
N ASN A 161 -3.43 25.25 29.18
CA ASN A 161 -3.32 26.61 29.68
C ASN A 161 -4.52 26.91 30.60
N PRO A 162 -4.50 26.44 31.85
CA PRO A 162 -5.50 26.79 32.85
C PRO A 162 -5.23 28.23 33.30
N ARG A 163 -5.45 29.21 32.42
CA ARG A 163 -5.59 30.60 32.83
C ARG A 163 -6.94 30.71 33.53
N VAL A 164 -6.94 30.32 34.79
CA VAL A 164 -8.01 30.67 35.72
C VAL A 164 -8.00 32.20 35.79
N ASP A 165 -8.99 32.83 35.15
CA ASP A 165 -9.22 34.27 35.30
C ASP A 165 -9.61 34.49 36.77
N MET A 166 -8.61 34.75 37.61
CA MET A 166 -8.76 34.90 39.07
C MET A 166 -9.75 36.02 39.42
N GLN A 167 -10.03 36.92 38.47
CA GLN A 167 -10.94 38.05 38.61
C GLN A 167 -12.42 37.65 38.41
N ARG A 168 -12.69 36.49 37.79
CA ARG A 168 -14.04 35.93 37.57
C ARG A 168 -14.46 34.84 38.55
N ILE A 169 -13.57 34.35 39.41
CA ILE A 169 -13.93 33.36 40.45
C ILE A 169 -14.77 34.04 41.55
N ARG A 170 -16.07 34.26 41.29
CA ARG A 170 -17.05 34.69 42.29
C ARG A 170 -17.90 33.52 42.80
N GLN A 171 -17.88 32.38 42.12
CA GLN A 171 -18.67 31.19 42.47
C GLN A 171 -17.85 29.91 42.24
N ALA A 172 -17.99 28.94 43.13
CA ALA A 172 -17.31 27.64 43.04
C ALA A 172 -17.72 26.79 41.81
N ALA A 173 -18.77 27.21 41.08
CA ALA A 173 -19.23 26.58 39.84
C ALA A 173 -18.33 26.87 38.62
N ASP A 174 -17.57 27.98 38.63
CA ASP A 174 -16.68 28.36 37.52
C ASP A 174 -15.37 27.54 37.47
N LEU A 175 -15.07 26.76 38.51
CA LEU A 175 -13.91 25.85 38.56
C LEU A 175 -14.05 24.65 37.61
N LYS A 176 -15.24 24.45 37.00
CA LYS A 176 -15.50 23.40 36.01
C LYS A 176 -15.26 23.84 34.56
N ALA A 177 -14.81 25.07 34.32
CA ALA A 177 -14.40 25.49 32.98
C ALA A 177 -13.27 24.58 32.49
N VAL A 178 -13.54 23.82 31.42
CA VAL A 178 -12.58 22.93 30.76
C VAL A 178 -11.32 23.76 30.44
N PRO A 179 -10.11 23.30 30.78
CA PRO A 179 -8.90 24.08 30.55
C PRO A 179 -8.75 24.36 29.06
N SER A 180 -8.65 25.63 28.69
CA SER A 180 -8.30 26.02 27.33
C SER A 180 -6.94 25.43 26.99
N LEU A 181 -6.87 24.65 25.92
CA LEU A 181 -5.66 24.08 25.37
C LEU A 181 -4.99 25.12 24.46
N ASP A 182 -3.68 25.21 24.59
CA ASP A 182 -2.81 25.97 23.73
C ASP A 182 -2.10 24.97 22.80
N ILE A 183 -2.39 25.04 21.50
CA ILE A 183 -2.04 24.00 20.53
C ILE A 183 -1.20 24.63 19.43
N THR A 184 -0.04 24.04 19.17
CA THR A 184 0.85 24.41 18.06
C THR A 184 1.07 23.19 17.19
N PHE A 185 1.00 23.34 15.87
CA PHE A 185 1.37 22.28 14.93
C PHE A 185 1.92 22.86 13.64
N ASP A 186 2.69 22.05 12.93
CA ASP A 186 3.16 22.36 11.59
C ASP A 186 2.28 21.60 10.58
N LEU A 187 1.80 22.30 9.57
CA LEU A 187 1.03 21.75 8.47
C LEU A 187 1.90 21.77 7.22
N ARG A 188 1.99 20.64 6.51
CA ARG A 188 2.73 20.51 5.26
C ARG A 188 1.76 20.13 4.14
N GLY A 189 1.75 20.90 3.06
CA GLY A 189 1.02 20.60 1.84
C GLY A 189 2.00 20.40 0.67
N PHE A 190 1.62 19.56 -0.28
CA PHE A 190 2.41 19.32 -1.49
C PHE A 190 1.84 20.15 -2.65
N ILE A 191 2.72 20.72 -3.46
CA ILE A 191 2.34 21.46 -4.68
C ILE A 191 2.69 20.65 -5.92
N ALA A 192 1.93 20.87 -7.00
CA ALA A 192 2.18 20.19 -8.25
C ALA A 192 3.53 20.68 -8.77
N ARG A 193 4.40 19.75 -9.18
CA ARG A 193 5.68 20.13 -9.78
C ARG A 193 5.38 20.90 -11.06
N GLY A 194 5.55 22.21 -11.01
CA GLY A 194 5.57 23.02 -12.21
C GLY A 194 6.74 22.61 -13.07
N GLU A 195 6.47 22.31 -14.34
CA GLU A 195 7.55 22.31 -15.33
C GLU A 195 8.18 23.70 -15.29
N VAL A 196 9.44 23.75 -14.85
CA VAL A 196 10.27 24.94 -14.93
C VAL A 196 10.46 25.22 -16.41
N GLN A 197 9.81 26.26 -16.92
CA GLN A 197 10.11 26.83 -18.24
C GLN A 197 11.38 27.70 -18.16
#